data_AF-A0A7U9SG66-F1
#
_entry.id   AF-A0A7U9SG66-F1
#
_cell.length_a   1.000
_cell.length_b   1.000
_cell.length_c   1.000
_cell.angle_alpha   90.00
_cell.angle_beta   90.00
_cell.angle_gamma   90.00
#
_symmetry.space_group_name_H-M   'P 1'
#
loop_
_entity.id
_entity.type
_entity.pdbx_description
1 polymer ?
#
loop_
_entity_poly.entity_id
_entity_poly.type
_entity_poly.pdbx_seq_one_letter_code
_entity_poly.pdbx_strand_id
1 'polypeptide(L)'
;MSESMENATVSVPAEKAGETKSEKFIRLGEYRINKAIDAIGRIENLANKSAYDYTPEQVEAMFSVLESKVAEVKAKFTATKVKENTTFSFGKKAE
;
A
#
# COMPACT_ATOMS: atom_id res chain seq x y z
N MET A 1 -30.53 -6.53 -14.57
CA MET A 1 -30.10 -7.43 -13.48
C MET A 1 -29.33 -6.59 -12.50
N SER A 2 -29.93 -6.35 -11.35
CA SER A 2 -29.40 -5.54 -10.25
C SER A 2 -28.44 -6.38 -9.44
N GLU A 3 -27.14 -6.35 -9.79
CA GLU A 3 -26.11 -6.83 -8.89
C GLU A 3 -25.87 -5.76 -7.84
N SER A 4 -26.53 -6.00 -6.70
CA SER A 4 -26.40 -5.30 -5.45
C SER A 4 -24.93 -5.07 -5.14
N MET A 5 -24.55 -3.81 -5.02
CA MET A 5 -23.28 -3.39 -4.44
C MET A 5 -23.21 -3.90 -2.99
N GLU A 6 -22.69 -5.11 -2.80
CA GLU A 6 -22.10 -5.52 -1.52
C GLU A 6 -20.80 -4.72 -1.35
N ASN A 7 -20.93 -3.45 -1.00
CA ASN A 7 -19.88 -2.74 -0.34
C ASN A 7 -19.80 -3.29 1.09
N ALA A 8 -19.20 -4.48 1.21
CA ALA A 8 -18.87 -5.08 2.49
C ALA A 8 -17.97 -4.10 3.24
N THR A 9 -18.58 -3.36 4.17
CA THR A 9 -17.91 -2.68 5.27
C THR A 9 -17.22 -3.76 6.10
N VAL A 10 -16.08 -4.26 5.62
CA VAL A 10 -15.17 -5.05 6.46
C VAL A 10 -14.58 -4.05 7.41
N SER A 11 -15.22 -3.98 8.58
CA SER A 11 -14.75 -3.28 9.77
C SER A 11 -13.25 -3.50 9.95
N VAL A 12 -12.52 -2.42 10.19
CA VAL A 12 -11.11 -2.48 10.60
C VAL A 12 -10.99 -3.53 11.72
N PRO A 13 -10.04 -4.48 11.67
CA PRO A 13 -9.90 -5.48 12.72
C PRO A 13 -9.75 -4.78 14.06
N ALA A 14 -10.51 -5.22 15.07
CA ALA A 14 -10.56 -4.57 16.38
C ALA A 14 -9.15 -4.41 16.97
N GLU A 15 -8.88 -3.25 17.57
CA GLU A 15 -7.63 -3.01 18.28
C GLU A 15 -7.56 -3.93 19.51
N LYS A 16 -6.50 -4.72 19.65
CA LYS A 16 -6.30 -5.57 20.82
C LYS A 16 -5.60 -4.79 21.92
N ALA A 17 -6.20 -4.73 23.11
CA ALA A 17 -5.57 -4.16 24.29
C ALA A 17 -4.28 -4.93 24.60
N GLY A 18 -3.16 -4.20 24.70
CA GLY A 18 -1.83 -4.78 24.94
C GLY A 18 -1.07 -5.25 23.69
N GLU A 19 -1.56 -4.98 22.47
CA GLU A 19 -0.81 -5.33 21.25
C GLU A 19 0.54 -4.60 21.17
N THR A 20 1.59 -5.34 20.80
CA THR A 20 2.90 -4.77 20.51
C THR A 20 2.86 -3.98 19.20
N LYS A 21 3.83 -3.09 18.99
CA LYS A 21 3.97 -2.35 17.72
C LYS A 21 4.10 -3.28 16.51
N SER A 22 4.73 -4.43 16.68
CA SER A 22 4.89 -5.45 15.62
C SER A 22 3.55 -6.12 15.28
N GLU A 23 2.81 -6.55 16.30
CA GLU A 23 1.49 -7.17 16.11
C GLU A 23 0.50 -6.17 15.49
N LYS A 24 0.53 -4.90 15.92
CA LYS A 24 -0.25 -3.83 15.30
C LYS A 24 0.10 -3.64 13.82
N PHE A 25 1.40 -3.69 13.49
CA PHE A 25 1.86 -3.59 12.11
C PHE A 25 1.35 -4.76 11.25
N ILE A 26 1.44 -6.00 11.74
CA ILE A 26 0.96 -7.18 11.03
C ILE A 26 -0.56 -7.10 10.84
N ARG A 27 -1.32 -6.87 11.90
CA ARG A 27 -2.79 -6.77 11.86
C ARG A 27 -3.29 -5.73 10.86
N LEU A 28 -2.72 -4.52 10.91
CA LEU A 28 -3.09 -3.45 9.99
C LEU A 28 -2.56 -3.70 8.57
N GLY A 29 -1.38 -4.29 8.45
CA GLY A 29 -0.75 -4.64 7.18
C GLY A 29 -1.60 -5.64 6.41
N GLU A 30 -1.94 -6.77 7.01
CA GLU A 30 -2.79 -7.80 6.41
C GLU A 30 -4.14 -7.23 5.98
N TYR A 31 -4.82 -6.49 6.86
CA TYR A 31 -6.11 -5.88 6.52
C TYR A 31 -6.00 -4.94 5.33
N ARG A 32 -5.00 -4.05 5.31
CA ARG A 32 -4.82 -3.06 4.23
C ARG A 32 -4.41 -3.72 2.92
N ILE A 33 -3.56 -4.75 2.96
CA ILE A 33 -3.15 -5.48 1.76
C ILE A 33 -4.34 -6.24 1.16
N ASN A 34 -5.15 -6.92 1.98
CA ASN A 34 -6.36 -7.58 1.48
C ASN A 34 -7.33 -6.58 0.84
N LYS A 35 -7.52 -5.40 1.44
CA LYS A 35 -8.32 -4.33 0.82
C LYS A 35 -7.74 -3.82 -0.50
N ALA A 36 -6.42 -3.75 -0.63
CA ALA A 36 -5.78 -3.41 -1.89
C ALA A 36 -5.98 -4.50 -2.95
N ILE A 37 -5.87 -5.78 -2.56
CA ILE A 37 -6.13 -6.92 -3.45
C ILE A 37 -7.57 -6.88 -3.96
N ASP A 38 -8.56 -6.68 -3.08
CA ASP A 38 -9.98 -6.56 -3.46
C ASP A 38 -10.18 -5.43 -4.48
N ALA A 39 -9.57 -4.26 -4.23
CA ALA A 39 -9.69 -3.10 -5.11
C ALA A 39 -9.03 -3.34 -6.48
N ILE A 40 -7.85 -3.99 -6.50
CA ILE A 40 -7.17 -4.37 -7.74
C ILE A 40 -7.99 -5.41 -8.50
N GLY A 41 -8.59 -6.40 -7.83
CA GLY A 41 -9.47 -7.38 -8.47
C GLY A 41 -10.67 -6.74 -9.17
N ARG A 42 -11.19 -5.62 -8.66
CA ARG A 42 -12.25 -4.88 -9.37
C ARG A 42 -11.77 -4.24 -10.67
N ILE A 43 -10.48 -3.94 -10.80
CA ILE A 43 -9.89 -3.42 -12.04
C ILE A 43 -9.86 -4.55 -13.10
N GLU A 44 -9.65 -5.80 -12.69
CA GLU A 44 -9.69 -6.97 -13.58
C GLU A 44 -11.02 -7.06 -14.36
N ASN A 45 -12.13 -6.72 -13.72
CA ASN A 45 -13.46 -6.72 -14.37
C ASN A 45 -13.54 -5.78 -15.58
N LEU A 46 -12.69 -4.74 -15.65
CA LEU A 46 -12.63 -3.82 -16.80
C LEU A 46 -11.98 -4.47 -18.03
N ALA A 47 -11.29 -5.60 -17.88
CA ALA A 47 -10.75 -6.36 -19.00
C ALA A 47 -11.83 -7.03 -19.86
N ASN A 48 -13.09 -7.02 -19.41
CA ASN A 48 -14.19 -7.58 -20.18
C ASN A 48 -14.51 -6.72 -21.43
N LYS A 49 -13.91 -7.11 -22.56
CA LYS A 49 -14.12 -6.48 -23.89
C LYS A 49 -15.56 -6.53 -24.40
N SER A 50 -16.42 -7.39 -23.86
CA SER A 50 -17.85 -7.42 -24.24
C SER A 50 -18.66 -6.30 -23.57
N ALA A 51 -18.17 -5.76 -22.45
CA ALA A 51 -18.82 -4.70 -21.70
C ALA A 51 -18.12 -3.34 -21.87
N TYR A 52 -16.84 -3.34 -22.26
CA TYR A 52 -16.01 -2.15 -22.32
C TYR A 52 -15.12 -2.11 -23.56
N ASP A 53 -15.04 -0.91 -24.15
CA ASP A 53 -14.02 -0.56 -25.13
C ASP A 53 -12.89 0.20 -24.44
N TYR A 54 -11.65 -0.19 -24.75
CA TYR A 54 -10.47 0.46 -24.22
C TYR A 54 -9.28 0.22 -25.14
N THR A 55 -8.36 1.18 -25.18
CA THR A 55 -7.12 1.09 -25.95
C THR A 55 -5.97 0.54 -25.11
N PRO A 56 -4.92 -0.01 -25.73
CA PRO A 56 -3.71 -0.42 -25.01
C PRO A 56 -3.09 0.72 -24.19
N GLU A 57 -3.09 1.95 -24.72
CA GLU A 57 -2.51 3.12 -24.07
C GLU A 57 -3.29 3.52 -22.81
N GLN A 58 -4.62 3.35 -22.82
CA GLN A 58 -5.44 3.58 -21.63
C GLN A 58 -5.12 2.57 -20.52
N VAL A 59 -4.92 1.30 -20.88
CA VAL A 59 -4.52 0.26 -19.93
C VAL A 59 -3.14 0.56 -19.36
N GLU A 60 -2.18 0.90 -20.22
CA GLU A 60 -0.82 1.26 -19.81
C GLU A 60 -0.82 2.46 -18.85
N ALA A 61 -1.57 3.51 -19.15
CA ALA A 61 -1.68 4.68 -18.28
C ALA A 61 -2.23 4.33 -16.88
N MET A 62 -3.25 3.46 -16.82
CA MET A 62 -3.81 3.00 -15.54
C MET A 62 -2.79 2.25 -14.70
N PHE A 63 -2.07 1.30 -15.29
CA PHE A 63 -1.09 0.49 -14.56
C PHE A 63 0.17 1.26 -14.21
N SER A 64 0.63 2.19 -15.07
CA SER A 64 1.77 3.06 -14.78
C SER A 64 1.57 3.87 -13.50
N VAL A 65 0.37 4.43 -13.29
CA VAL A 65 0.02 5.17 -12.07
C VAL A 65 -0.02 4.25 -10.84
N LEU A 66 -0.61 3.07 -10.98
CA LEU A 66 -0.70 2.09 -9.88
C LEU A 66 0.70 1.61 -9.44
N GLU A 67 1.55 1.24 -10.39
CA GLU A 67 2.92 0.78 -10.15
C GLU A 67 3.77 1.87 -9.52
N SER A 68 3.70 3.10 -10.06
CA SER A 68 4.38 4.26 -9.49
C SER A 68 3.99 4.48 -8.04
N LYS A 69 2.69 4.35 -7.72
CA LYS A 69 2.23 4.50 -6.34
C LYS A 69 2.77 3.43 -5.40
N VAL A 70 2.79 2.17 -5.86
CA VAL A 70 3.36 1.06 -5.09
C VAL A 70 4.86 1.28 -4.86
N ALA A 71 5.59 1.75 -5.87
CA ALA A 71 7.01 2.07 -5.77
C ALA A 71 7.28 3.18 -4.73
N GLU A 72 6.52 4.28 -4.77
CA GLU A 72 6.61 5.37 -3.78
C GLU A 72 6.39 4.87 -2.35
N VAL A 73 5.37 4.01 -2.14
CA VAL A 73 5.06 3.46 -0.82
C VAL A 73 6.18 2.55 -0.35
N LYS A 74 6.69 1.65 -1.21
CA LYS A 74 7.83 0.78 -0.91
C LYS A 74 9.07 1.59 -0.52
N ALA A 75 9.34 2.70 -1.21
CA ALA A 75 10.47 3.57 -0.90
C ALA A 75 10.42 4.15 0.52
N LYS A 76 9.23 4.39 1.09
CA LYS A 76 9.10 4.86 2.49
C LYS A 76 9.54 3.81 3.51
N PHE A 77 9.40 2.53 3.19
CA PHE A 77 9.87 1.43 4.06
C PHE A 77 11.39 1.25 3.99
N THR A 78 12.04 1.65 2.89
CA THR A 78 13.49 1.53 2.71
C THR A 78 14.25 2.80 3.12
N ALA A 79 13.63 3.98 2.99
CA ALA A 79 14.24 5.28 3.30
C ALA A 79 14.68 5.45 4.77
N THR A 80 14.14 4.66 5.70
CA THR A 80 14.50 4.75 7.13
C THR A 80 15.87 4.12 7.44
N LYS A 81 16.44 3.29 6.55
CA LYS A 81 17.81 2.76 6.75
C LYS A 81 18.92 3.80 6.50
N VAL A 82 18.61 4.98 5.96
CA VAL A 82 19.57 6.09 5.74
C VAL A 82 19.28 7.24 6.73
N LYS A 83 19.05 6.92 7.99
CA LYS A 83 19.42 7.84 9.08
C LYS A 83 20.66 7.23 9.72
N GLU A 84 21.80 7.41 9.07
CA GLU A 84 23.06 7.37 9.80
C GLU A 84 22.94 8.39 10.92
N ASN A 85 23.19 7.94 12.15
CA ASN A 85 23.47 8.82 13.27
C ASN A 85 24.71 9.65 12.92
N THR A 86 24.54 10.76 12.22
CA THR A 86 25.53 11.83 12.20
C THR A 86 25.46 12.55 13.54
N THR A 87 25.81 11.83 14.61
CA THR A 87 26.22 12.46 15.86
C THR A 87 27.55 13.12 15.58
N PHE A 88 27.48 14.42 15.33
CA PHE A 88 28.62 15.30 15.32
C PHE A 88 29.13 15.47 16.76
N SER A 89 30.42 15.17 17.01
CA SER A 89 31.09 15.39 18.29
C SER A 89 32.31 16.28 18.08
N PHE A 90 32.34 17.43 18.77
CA PHE A 90 33.54 18.26 18.87
C PHE A 90 34.34 17.84 20.12
N GLY A 91 35.60 17.47 19.92
CA GLY A 91 36.66 17.78 20.87
C GLY A 91 37.30 16.60 21.60
N LYS A 92 38.39 16.07 21.02
CA LYS A 92 39.57 15.74 21.81
C LYS A 92 40.75 16.51 21.20
N LYS A 93 41.03 17.71 21.75
CA LYS A 93 42.36 18.31 21.59
C LYS A 93 43.31 17.43 22.41
N ALA A 94 44.31 16.88 21.75
CA ALA A 94 45.50 16.35 22.40
C ALA A 94 46.67 17.11 21.82
N GLU A 95 47.14 18.10 22.58
CA GLU A 95 48.55 18.48 22.61
C GLU A 95 49.17 17.74 23.81
#